data_AF-A0A969Z341-F1
#
_entry.id   AF-A0A969Z341-F1
#
_cell.length_a   1.000
_cell.length_b   1.000
_cell.length_c   1.000
_cell.angle_alpha   90.00
_cell.angle_beta   90.00
_cell.angle_gamma   90.00
#
_symmetry.space_group_name_H-M   'P 1'
#
loop_
_entity.id
_entity.type
_entity.pdbx_description
1 polymer ?
#
loop_
_entity_poly.entity_id
_entity_poly.type
_entity_poly.pdbx_seq_one_letter_code
_entity_poly.pdbx_strand_id
1 'polypeptide(L)'
;MKKGLSYFLILVMLIFSLLSLACKDERELVQDNKETKTSEVKKDSQEKNSLAEKAADLFYFRTYREAKPFQNEYYVDVILEAFDKQGNQIWEYVWPDNRLIEYDVASEAIAYDGKVYIEVSGILYCLDGKSGKKLWENQDDARGRVVLYPYNDRIYLTSFYGNIISCLDKDSGTKIWANDDEDMFWGHTIYSQGDEIVVKYGEDGLSTVAFDKNGQIKDKRYESFMPDNLIRWDRAFASSFLVENIAKHEAKNVLDQRGDTAWVEAVEGHGINEWIKIERKGLVDVNKIEILNGYHKSKGLYDKNSKLKEFRLDFSRGEYIYHKIDDSKYPVIHIELFFDRPVPTDSIKLTIVDVFEGDSYEDTCITEINAYKD
;
A
#
# COMPACT_ATOMS: atom_id res chain seq x y z
N MET A 1 60.24 -25.13 -70.86
CA MET A 1 59.40 -26.07 -71.65
C MET A 1 57.94 -25.72 -71.41
N LYS A 2 57.17 -25.53 -72.50
CA LYS A 2 55.70 -25.56 -72.71
C LYS A 2 54.84 -25.87 -71.45
N LYS A 3 53.68 -25.26 -71.16
CA LYS A 3 52.69 -24.42 -71.88
C LYS A 3 51.60 -23.98 -70.87
N GLY A 4 50.90 -22.87 -71.15
CA GLY A 4 49.58 -22.48 -70.59
C GLY A 4 49.52 -20.97 -70.32
N LEU A 5 49.25 -20.08 -71.30
CA LEU A 5 47.91 -19.60 -71.74
C LEU A 5 46.94 -19.41 -70.56
N SER A 6 46.27 -18.29 -70.32
CA SER A 6 46.07 -17.01 -71.04
C SER A 6 45.39 -16.05 -70.04
N TYR A 7 45.21 -14.77 -70.41
CA TYR A 7 44.50 -13.69 -69.70
C TYR A 7 45.33 -12.83 -68.74
N PHE A 8 46.25 -12.04 -69.30
CA PHE A 8 46.73 -10.83 -68.64
C PHE A 8 46.91 -9.70 -69.66
N LEU A 9 45.80 -9.29 -70.26
CA LEU A 9 45.69 -8.00 -70.95
C LEU A 9 44.19 -7.66 -71.07
N ILE A 10 43.61 -7.20 -69.96
CA ILE A 10 42.47 -6.28 -69.80
C ILE A 10 42.30 -6.17 -68.28
N LEU A 11 43.06 -5.26 -67.65
CA LEU A 11 42.52 -4.32 -66.67
C LEU A 11 43.58 -3.25 -66.33
N VAL A 12 44.11 -2.62 -67.38
CA VAL A 12 44.56 -1.22 -67.26
C VAL A 12 43.27 -0.41 -67.19
N MET A 13 42.68 -0.31 -66.00
CA MET A 13 41.70 0.70 -65.57
C MET A 13 41.14 0.34 -64.17
N LEU A 14 42.01 0.19 -63.17
CA LEU A 14 41.62 0.22 -61.75
C LEU A 14 42.80 0.51 -60.81
N ILE A 15 43.76 1.32 -61.28
CA ILE A 15 44.81 1.92 -60.44
C ILE A 15 44.91 3.40 -60.81
N PHE A 16 43.80 4.13 -60.66
CA PHE A 16 43.75 5.60 -60.58
C PHE A 16 42.47 6.05 -59.86
N SER A 17 42.09 5.33 -58.80
CA SER A 17 41.10 5.77 -57.80
C SER A 17 41.50 5.35 -56.38
N LEU A 18 42.81 5.19 -56.14
CA LEU A 18 43.41 4.82 -54.87
C LEU A 18 44.55 5.80 -54.54
N LEU A 19 44.24 7.10 -54.50
CA LEU A 19 45.09 8.13 -53.86
C LEU A 19 44.36 9.46 -53.61
N SER A 20 43.03 9.42 -53.40
CA SER A 20 42.28 10.57 -52.86
C SER A 20 41.32 10.22 -51.71
N LEU A 21 41.40 9.01 -51.15
CA LEU A 21 40.74 8.64 -49.88
C LEU A 21 41.81 8.20 -48.88
N ALA A 22 42.60 9.15 -48.40
CA ALA A 22 43.46 8.96 -47.23
C ALA A 22 43.46 10.22 -46.34
N CYS A 23 42.35 10.98 -46.37
CA CYS A 23 42.17 12.14 -45.50
C CYS A 23 40.68 12.40 -45.23
N LYS A 24 39.95 11.35 -44.85
CA LYS A 24 38.59 11.36 -44.30
C LYS A 24 38.34 9.96 -43.74
N ASP A 25 38.63 9.75 -42.46
CA ASP A 25 37.97 8.76 -41.57
C ASP A 25 38.71 8.58 -40.25
N GLU A 26 38.81 9.67 -39.48
CA GLU A 26 39.04 9.58 -38.02
C GLU A 26 37.94 10.32 -37.21
N ARG A 27 36.89 10.82 -37.87
CA ARG A 27 35.80 11.53 -37.17
C ARG A 27 34.50 10.73 -37.04
N GLU A 28 34.27 9.68 -37.84
CA GLU A 28 33.03 8.88 -37.73
C GLU A 28 33.17 7.69 -36.74
N LEU A 29 34.36 7.12 -36.54
CA LEU A 29 34.58 6.07 -35.53
C LEU A 29 34.56 6.56 -34.07
N VAL A 30 34.64 7.88 -33.85
CA VAL A 30 34.56 8.50 -32.51
C VAL A 30 33.13 8.94 -32.17
N GLN A 31 32.26 9.12 -33.17
CA GLN A 31 30.86 9.48 -32.97
C GLN A 31 29.98 8.26 -32.69
N ASP A 32 30.21 7.14 -33.39
CA ASP A 32 29.45 5.91 -33.17
C ASP A 32 29.74 5.32 -31.77
N ASN A 33 31.02 5.28 -31.36
CA ASN A 33 31.42 4.86 -30.00
C ASN A 33 30.95 5.82 -28.89
N LYS A 34 30.65 7.08 -29.20
CA LYS A 34 30.06 8.01 -28.24
C LYS A 34 28.57 7.77 -28.11
N GLU A 35 27.83 7.50 -29.18
CA GLU A 35 26.39 7.21 -29.07
C GLU A 35 26.11 5.84 -28.45
N THR A 36 26.94 4.81 -28.71
CA THR A 36 26.82 3.51 -28.02
C THR A 36 27.22 3.62 -26.54
N LYS A 37 28.30 4.32 -26.19
CA LYS A 37 28.66 4.55 -24.77
C LYS A 37 27.66 5.46 -24.06
N THR A 38 27.09 6.46 -24.73
CA THR A 38 26.11 7.37 -24.10
C THR A 38 24.76 6.67 -23.93
N SER A 39 24.37 5.76 -24.83
CA SER A 39 23.17 4.93 -24.67
C SER A 39 23.36 3.83 -23.62
N GLU A 40 24.51 3.17 -23.56
CA GLU A 40 24.84 2.21 -22.50
C GLU A 40 24.97 2.88 -21.13
N VAL A 41 25.61 4.05 -21.02
CA VAL A 41 25.69 4.83 -19.77
C VAL A 41 24.32 5.37 -19.36
N LYS A 42 23.47 5.78 -20.31
CA LYS A 42 22.09 6.18 -20.00
C LYS A 42 21.24 5.01 -19.54
N LYS A 43 21.36 3.85 -20.18
CA LYS A 43 20.62 2.63 -19.82
C LYS A 43 21.08 2.06 -18.48
N ASP A 44 22.39 2.05 -18.22
CA ASP A 44 22.99 1.66 -16.95
C ASP A 44 22.70 2.69 -15.84
N SER A 45 22.57 3.98 -16.15
CA SER A 45 22.11 5.02 -15.20
C SER A 45 20.60 4.99 -14.93
N GLN A 46 19.76 4.61 -15.91
CA GLN A 46 18.34 4.38 -15.71
C GLN A 46 18.09 3.06 -14.97
N GLU A 47 18.84 1.99 -15.24
CA GLU A 47 18.79 0.76 -14.46
C GLU A 47 19.31 0.99 -13.04
N LYS A 48 20.42 1.70 -12.85
CA LYS A 48 20.93 2.07 -11.51
C LYS A 48 20.00 3.02 -10.76
N ASN A 49 19.37 4.00 -11.41
CA ASN A 49 18.35 4.81 -10.77
C ASN A 49 17.09 4.00 -10.45
N SER A 50 16.67 3.07 -11.32
CA SER A 50 15.55 2.16 -11.04
C SER A 50 15.87 1.15 -9.93
N LEU A 51 17.15 0.79 -9.75
CA LEU A 51 17.65 -0.08 -8.67
C LEU A 51 17.87 0.70 -7.36
N ALA A 52 18.23 1.98 -7.42
CA ALA A 52 18.35 2.88 -6.29
C ALA A 52 16.98 3.39 -5.78
N GLU A 53 16.02 3.63 -6.67
CA GLU A 53 14.61 3.86 -6.32
C GLU A 53 13.97 2.60 -5.73
N LYS A 54 14.38 1.40 -6.18
CA LYS A 54 14.05 0.10 -5.54
C LYS A 54 14.71 -0.12 -4.18
N ALA A 55 15.64 0.75 -3.76
CA ALA A 55 16.31 0.69 -2.46
C ALA A 55 15.99 1.90 -1.57
N ALA A 56 15.00 2.71 -1.93
CA ALA A 56 14.46 3.69 -0.99
C ALA A 56 13.84 2.93 0.18
N ASP A 57 14.18 3.32 1.42
CA ASP A 57 13.58 2.70 2.59
C ASP A 57 12.05 2.79 2.50
N LEU A 58 11.39 1.68 2.83
CA LEU A 58 9.94 1.60 2.90
C LEU A 58 9.51 2.34 4.18
N PHE A 59 8.58 3.26 4.04
CA PHE A 59 7.95 3.93 5.18
C PHE A 59 6.54 3.41 5.32
N TYR A 60 6.08 3.32 6.55
CA TYR A 60 4.72 2.88 6.82
C TYR A 60 4.12 3.71 7.96
N PHE A 61 2.81 3.64 8.06
CA PHE A 61 2.01 4.48 8.92
C PHE A 61 1.02 3.65 9.70
N ARG A 62 0.52 4.25 10.77
CA ARG A 62 -0.56 3.72 11.59
C ARG A 62 -1.44 4.87 12.03
N THR A 63 -2.75 4.64 12.08
CA THR A 63 -3.68 5.55 12.75
C THR A 63 -4.39 4.87 13.90
N TYR A 64 -4.66 5.61 14.97
CA TYR A 64 -5.50 5.14 16.05
C TYR A 64 -6.15 6.32 16.78
N ARG A 65 -7.13 5.98 17.62
CA ARG A 65 -7.94 6.93 18.38
C ARG A 65 -7.73 6.71 19.86
N GLU A 66 -7.60 7.79 20.62
CA GLU A 66 -7.57 7.74 22.08
C GLU A 66 -8.74 8.50 22.68
N ALA A 67 -9.64 7.79 23.35
CA ALA A 67 -10.77 8.40 24.03
C ALA A 67 -10.34 9.10 25.33
N LYS A 68 -10.82 10.33 25.52
CA LYS A 68 -10.67 11.14 26.74
C LYS A 68 -12.04 11.34 27.40
N PRO A 69 -12.26 10.87 28.63
CA PRO A 69 -13.49 11.15 29.35
C PRO A 69 -13.51 12.62 29.79
N PHE A 70 -14.52 13.41 29.39
CA PHE A 70 -14.68 14.78 29.85
C PHE A 70 -16.15 15.11 30.14
N GLN A 71 -16.52 15.27 31.42
CA GLN A 71 -17.80 15.87 31.86
C GLN A 71 -19.06 15.47 31.07
N ASN A 72 -19.25 14.16 30.82
CA ASN A 72 -20.36 13.55 30.04
C ASN A 72 -20.32 13.73 28.51
N GLU A 73 -19.25 14.27 27.95
CA GLU A 73 -18.95 14.23 26.51
C GLU A 73 -17.72 13.34 26.27
N TYR A 74 -17.69 12.67 25.12
CA TYR A 74 -16.56 11.85 24.70
C TYR A 74 -15.75 12.64 23.66
N TYR A 75 -14.53 13.00 24.04
CA TYR A 75 -13.55 13.58 23.13
C TYR A 75 -12.55 12.51 22.74
N VAL A 76 -12.00 12.61 21.54
CA VAL A 76 -11.06 11.65 20.97
C VAL A 76 -9.88 12.40 20.38
N ASP A 77 -8.68 11.97 20.74
CA ASP A 77 -7.50 12.33 19.98
C ASP A 77 -7.40 11.38 18.79
N VAL A 78 -7.13 11.93 17.61
CA VAL A 78 -6.77 11.15 16.43
C VAL A 78 -5.26 11.27 16.28
N ILE A 79 -4.59 10.12 16.23
CA ILE A 79 -3.13 10.04 16.14
C ILE A 79 -2.78 9.35 14.83
N LEU A 80 -1.86 9.95 14.09
CA LEU A 80 -1.21 9.39 12.91
C LEU A 80 0.29 9.31 13.17
N GLU A 81 0.84 8.12 13.07
CA GLU A 81 2.27 7.84 13.27
C GLU A 81 2.91 7.39 11.97
N ALA A 82 4.19 7.72 11.80
CA ALA A 82 5.02 7.21 10.72
C ALA A 82 6.27 6.53 11.25
N PHE A 83 6.70 5.49 10.55
CA PHE A 83 7.81 4.64 10.93
C PHE A 83 8.75 4.40 9.75
N ASP A 84 10.03 4.21 10.07
CA ASP A 84 10.97 3.64 9.12
C ASP A 84 10.81 2.12 9.02
N LYS A 85 11.47 1.49 8.06
CA LYS A 85 11.47 0.03 7.90
C LYS A 85 12.05 -0.75 9.11
N GLN A 86 12.73 -0.08 10.05
CA GLN A 86 13.24 -0.67 11.29
C GLN A 86 12.20 -0.60 12.42
N GLY A 87 11.02 0.00 12.17
CA GLY A 87 9.98 0.17 13.17
C GLY A 87 10.24 1.33 14.13
N ASN A 88 11.22 2.20 13.83
CA ASN A 88 11.44 3.41 14.62
C ASN A 88 10.42 4.47 14.19
N GLN A 89 9.72 5.04 15.16
CA GLN A 89 8.83 6.17 14.92
C GLN A 89 9.64 7.39 14.47
N ILE A 90 9.27 7.95 13.32
CA ILE A 90 9.93 9.11 12.70
C ILE A 90 9.21 10.38 13.12
N TRP A 91 7.88 10.38 13.06
CA TRP A 91 7.05 11.50 13.44
C TRP A 91 5.66 11.04 13.91
N GLU A 92 5.00 11.92 14.64
CA GLU A 92 3.63 11.79 15.11
C GLU A 92 2.87 13.07 14.79
N TYR A 93 1.63 12.93 14.36
CA TYR A 93 0.69 14.04 14.23
C TYR A 93 -0.56 13.74 15.06
N VAL A 94 -0.86 14.62 16.01
CA VAL A 94 -2.01 14.51 16.89
C VAL A 94 -3.00 15.60 16.57
N TRP A 95 -4.26 15.21 16.30
CA TRP A 95 -5.41 16.10 16.35
C TRP A 95 -6.09 15.89 17.70
N PRO A 96 -5.91 16.78 18.68
CA PRO A 96 -6.45 16.58 20.01
C PRO A 96 -7.91 17.01 20.12
N ASP A 97 -8.60 16.44 21.10
CA ASP A 97 -9.90 16.92 21.61
C ASP A 97 -10.97 17.07 20.51
N ASN A 98 -11.09 16.06 19.64
CA ASN A 98 -12.16 15.98 18.65
C ASN A 98 -13.43 15.46 19.31
N ARG A 99 -14.53 16.22 19.18
CA ARG A 99 -15.82 15.82 19.73
C ARG A 99 -16.39 14.65 18.91
N LEU A 100 -16.70 13.54 19.57
CA LEU A 100 -17.43 12.44 18.93
C LEU A 100 -18.82 12.90 18.48
N ILE A 101 -19.15 12.58 17.24
CA ILE A 101 -20.47 12.76 16.64
C ILE A 101 -21.10 11.39 16.35
N GLU A 102 -22.18 11.35 15.57
CA GLU A 102 -22.83 10.09 15.16
C GLU A 102 -21.89 9.15 14.38
N TYR A 103 -20.91 9.73 13.67
CA TYR A 103 -19.89 9.02 12.90
C TYR A 103 -18.50 9.15 13.53
N ASP A 104 -17.55 8.35 13.04
CA ASP A 104 -16.14 8.47 13.43
C ASP A 104 -15.64 9.91 13.20
N VAL A 105 -14.71 10.35 14.04
CA VAL A 105 -14.13 11.70 14.02
C VAL A 105 -13.08 11.87 12.91
N ALA A 106 -12.68 10.77 12.26
CA ALA A 106 -11.74 10.78 11.16
C ALA A 106 -12.06 9.72 10.11
N SER A 107 -11.69 10.01 8.87
CA SER A 107 -11.66 9.02 7.80
C SER A 107 -10.55 7.98 8.01
N GLU A 108 -10.52 6.95 7.16
CA GLU A 108 -9.29 6.19 6.94
C GLU A 108 -8.21 7.13 6.37
N ALA A 109 -6.97 6.95 6.81
CA ALA A 109 -5.83 7.67 6.25
C ALA A 109 -5.28 6.91 5.04
N ILE A 110 -4.93 7.63 3.99
CA ILE A 110 -4.42 7.05 2.75
C ILE A 110 -3.09 7.69 2.39
N ALA A 111 -2.11 6.88 2.07
CA ALA A 111 -0.83 7.33 1.54
C ALA A 111 -0.80 7.23 0.01
N TYR A 112 -0.43 8.33 -0.66
CA TYR A 112 -0.35 8.39 -2.11
C TYR A 112 0.68 9.44 -2.54
N ASP A 113 1.57 9.08 -3.46
CA ASP A 113 2.59 9.97 -4.03
C ASP A 113 3.43 10.70 -2.95
N GLY A 114 3.88 9.93 -1.94
CA GLY A 114 4.69 10.42 -0.83
C GLY A 114 3.97 11.36 0.14
N LYS A 115 2.64 11.46 0.07
CA LYS A 115 1.80 12.26 0.95
C LYS A 115 0.81 11.37 1.70
N VAL A 116 0.32 11.85 2.84
CA VAL A 116 -0.73 11.19 3.61
C VAL A 116 -1.94 12.12 3.69
N TYR A 117 -3.11 11.58 3.35
CA TYR A 117 -4.39 12.25 3.35
C TYR A 117 -5.27 11.66 4.44
N ILE A 118 -5.87 12.52 5.27
CA ILE A 118 -6.80 12.11 6.32
C ILE A 118 -7.77 13.25 6.59
N GLU A 119 -9.06 12.93 6.66
CA GLU A 119 -10.06 13.86 7.17
C GLU A 119 -10.19 13.68 8.67
N VAL A 120 -10.22 14.79 9.41
CA VAL A 120 -10.45 14.82 10.86
C VAL A 120 -11.38 15.98 11.19
N SER A 121 -12.52 15.69 11.83
CA SER A 121 -13.49 16.65 12.33
C SER A 121 -13.96 17.71 11.31
N GLY A 122 -14.20 17.30 10.08
CA GLY A 122 -14.63 18.14 8.96
C GLY A 122 -13.52 18.90 8.24
N ILE A 123 -12.26 18.49 8.43
CA ILE A 123 -11.12 19.11 7.76
C ILE A 123 -10.27 18.01 7.12
N LEU A 124 -10.09 18.10 5.79
CA LEU A 124 -9.16 17.24 5.08
C LEU A 124 -7.75 17.80 5.18
N TYR A 125 -6.82 17.00 5.66
CA TYR A 125 -5.40 17.32 5.78
C TYR A 125 -4.59 16.57 4.71
N CYS A 126 -3.57 17.23 4.19
CA CYS A 126 -2.49 16.60 3.45
C CYS A 126 -1.17 16.86 4.18
N LEU A 127 -0.48 15.79 4.54
CA LEU A 127 0.82 15.81 5.19
C LEU A 127 1.89 15.27 4.24
N ASP A 128 3.11 15.78 4.34
CA ASP A 128 4.28 15.14 3.76
C ASP A 128 4.52 13.80 4.48
N GLY A 129 4.56 12.69 3.75
CA GLY A 129 4.67 11.36 4.34
C GLY A 129 6.00 11.11 5.07
N LYS A 130 7.07 11.82 4.71
CA LYS A 130 8.38 11.64 5.35
C LYS A 130 8.57 12.53 6.57
N SER A 131 8.02 13.74 6.55
CA SER A 131 8.27 14.74 7.59
C SER A 131 7.08 15.01 8.50
N GLY A 132 5.88 14.51 8.18
CA GLY A 132 4.63 14.82 8.90
C GLY A 132 4.19 16.28 8.78
N LYS A 133 4.85 17.08 7.93
CA LYS A 133 4.55 18.51 7.80
C LYS A 133 3.24 18.66 7.03
N LYS A 134 2.30 19.40 7.59
CA LYS A 134 1.10 19.82 6.86
C LYS A 134 1.49 20.64 5.61
N LEU A 135 1.11 20.11 4.46
CA LEU A 135 1.29 20.74 3.15
C LEU A 135 0.12 21.67 2.86
N TRP A 136 -1.10 21.19 3.09
CA TRP A 136 -2.33 21.96 2.96
C TRP A 136 -3.46 21.36 3.82
N GLU A 137 -4.55 22.11 3.96
CA GLU A 137 -5.82 21.64 4.52
C GLU A 137 -7.00 22.20 3.70
N ASN A 138 -8.13 21.48 3.71
CA ASN A 138 -9.38 21.90 3.08
C ASN A 138 -10.54 21.68 4.08
N GLN A 139 -11.23 22.76 4.44
CA GLN A 139 -12.36 22.77 5.40
C GLN A 139 -13.74 22.86 4.71
N ASP A 140 -13.74 23.00 3.39
CA ASP A 140 -14.92 23.34 2.61
C ASP A 140 -15.57 22.11 1.96
N ASP A 141 -14.81 21.03 1.74
CA ASP A 141 -15.23 19.88 0.93
C ASP A 141 -15.41 18.57 1.70
N ALA A 142 -14.87 18.47 2.90
CA ALA A 142 -14.85 17.24 3.70
C ALA A 142 -15.70 17.41 4.95
N ARG A 143 -16.86 16.74 5.04
CA ARG A 143 -17.77 16.88 6.20
C ARG A 143 -18.53 15.60 6.53
N GLY A 144 -18.53 15.24 7.81
CA GLY A 144 -19.18 14.02 8.31
C GLY A 144 -18.37 12.78 7.95
N ARG A 145 -19.04 11.69 7.58
CA ARG A 145 -18.34 10.49 7.10
C ARG A 145 -17.71 10.76 5.74
N VAL A 146 -16.39 10.61 5.65
CA VAL A 146 -15.61 10.83 4.43
C VAL A 146 -14.96 9.54 3.94
N VAL A 147 -15.03 9.31 2.62
CA VAL A 147 -14.28 8.27 1.90
C VAL A 147 -13.32 8.98 0.96
N LEU A 148 -12.03 8.66 1.05
CA LEU A 148 -10.98 9.23 0.21
C LEU A 148 -10.57 8.22 -0.86
N TYR A 149 -10.24 8.71 -2.06
CA TYR A 149 -9.73 7.88 -3.15
C TYR A 149 -8.75 8.68 -4.03
N PRO A 150 -7.44 8.57 -3.78
CA PRO A 150 -6.43 9.13 -4.66
C PRO A 150 -6.34 8.38 -5.98
N TYR A 151 -6.44 9.07 -7.10
CA TYR A 151 -6.31 8.46 -8.42
C TYR A 151 -5.93 9.49 -9.49
N ASN A 152 -4.98 9.14 -10.36
CA ASN A 152 -4.52 9.97 -11.48
C ASN A 152 -4.31 11.46 -11.11
N ASP A 153 -3.40 11.70 -10.16
CA ASP A 153 -3.01 13.04 -9.68
C ASP A 153 -4.13 13.85 -9.00
N ARG A 154 -5.20 13.19 -8.56
CA ARG A 154 -6.36 13.82 -7.93
C ARG A 154 -6.75 13.10 -6.65
N ILE A 155 -7.47 13.80 -5.79
CA ILE A 155 -8.16 13.22 -4.64
C ILE A 155 -9.66 13.30 -4.91
N TYR A 156 -10.30 12.13 -5.02
CA TYR A 156 -11.74 12.02 -5.02
C TYR A 156 -12.21 11.77 -3.60
N LEU A 157 -13.33 12.38 -3.22
CA LEU A 157 -13.92 12.13 -1.91
C LEU A 157 -15.42 12.26 -1.93
N THR A 158 -16.09 11.47 -1.09
CA THR A 158 -17.52 11.60 -0.78
C THR A 158 -17.65 12.10 0.65
N SER A 159 -18.63 12.97 0.91
CA SER A 159 -18.88 13.55 2.24
C SER A 159 -20.34 13.38 2.62
N PHE A 160 -20.62 12.93 3.84
CA PHE A 160 -22.00 12.74 4.31
C PHE A 160 -22.80 14.05 4.41
N TYR A 161 -22.17 15.14 4.87
CA TYR A 161 -22.80 16.47 4.99
C TYR A 161 -22.26 17.48 3.95
N GLY A 162 -21.66 17.00 2.88
CA GLY A 162 -21.05 17.83 1.83
C GLY A 162 -21.56 17.47 0.45
N ASN A 163 -20.74 17.73 -0.57
CA ASN A 163 -21.03 17.26 -1.91
C ASN A 163 -21.04 15.72 -1.93
N ILE A 164 -21.87 15.17 -2.80
CA ILE A 164 -21.97 13.73 -3.05
C ILE A 164 -20.62 13.18 -3.50
N ILE A 165 -19.93 13.90 -4.38
CA ILE A 165 -18.53 13.68 -4.69
C ILE A 165 -17.83 15.00 -4.99
N SER A 166 -16.62 15.16 -4.48
CA SER A 166 -15.70 16.24 -4.81
C SER A 166 -14.43 15.66 -5.45
N CYS A 167 -13.84 16.41 -6.38
CA CYS A 167 -12.52 16.15 -6.94
C CYS A 167 -11.61 17.32 -6.61
N LEU A 168 -10.52 17.04 -5.91
CA LEU A 168 -9.52 18.01 -5.51
C LEU A 168 -8.20 17.76 -6.24
N ASP A 169 -7.42 18.82 -6.41
CA ASP A 169 -6.02 18.75 -6.80
C ASP A 169 -5.19 18.20 -5.63
N LYS A 170 -4.39 17.15 -5.88
CA LYS A 170 -3.70 16.43 -4.80
C LYS A 170 -2.61 17.24 -4.09
N ASP A 171 -2.04 18.23 -4.76
CA ASP A 171 -0.86 18.96 -4.31
C ASP A 171 -1.23 20.29 -3.63
N SER A 172 -2.41 20.84 -3.94
CA SER A 172 -2.90 22.10 -3.37
C SER A 172 -4.16 21.96 -2.49
N GLY A 173 -4.89 20.84 -2.59
CA GLY A 173 -6.18 20.65 -1.92
C GLY A 173 -7.31 21.49 -2.50
N THR A 174 -7.06 22.17 -3.62
CA THR A 174 -8.06 23.03 -4.26
C THR A 174 -9.09 22.20 -5.01
N LYS A 175 -10.35 22.56 -4.85
CA LYS A 175 -11.46 21.91 -5.55
C LYS A 175 -11.39 22.18 -7.05
N ILE A 176 -11.36 21.12 -7.83
CA ILE A 176 -11.41 21.14 -9.29
C ILE A 176 -12.87 21.13 -9.74
N TRP A 177 -13.66 20.22 -9.18
CA TRP A 177 -15.10 20.13 -9.40
C TRP A 177 -15.79 19.43 -8.24
N ALA A 178 -17.10 19.59 -8.15
CA ALA A 178 -17.96 18.83 -7.25
C ALA A 178 -19.29 18.50 -7.94
N ASN A 179 -19.96 17.46 -7.46
CA ASN A 179 -21.33 17.12 -7.81
C ASN A 179 -22.16 17.04 -6.51
N ASP A 180 -23.27 17.77 -6.50
CA ASP A 180 -24.17 17.96 -5.36
C ASP A 180 -25.62 17.55 -5.69
N ASP A 181 -25.81 16.61 -6.64
CA ASP A 181 -27.12 16.08 -7.05
C ASP A 181 -27.94 15.51 -5.87
N GLU A 182 -28.71 16.36 -5.19
CA GLU A 182 -29.44 16.10 -3.94
C GLU A 182 -30.32 14.83 -3.95
N ASP A 183 -30.62 14.28 -5.12
CA ASP A 183 -31.34 13.01 -5.28
C ASP A 183 -30.46 11.77 -4.99
N MET A 184 -29.15 11.93 -4.76
CA MET A 184 -28.20 10.86 -4.45
C MET A 184 -27.95 10.74 -2.94
N PHE A 185 -27.77 9.49 -2.48
CA PHE A 185 -27.48 9.19 -1.08
C PHE A 185 -26.00 9.45 -0.74
N TRP A 186 -25.60 9.18 0.51
CA TRP A 186 -24.20 9.27 0.93
C TRP A 186 -23.34 8.19 0.25
N GLY A 187 -22.16 8.60 -0.22
CA GLY A 187 -21.17 7.70 -0.83
C GLY A 187 -20.56 6.78 0.22
N HIS A 188 -20.48 5.50 -0.09
CA HIS A 188 -19.86 4.49 0.78
C HIS A 188 -18.51 3.99 0.23
N THR A 189 -18.32 4.00 -1.08
CA THR A 189 -17.11 3.53 -1.73
C THR A 189 -16.86 4.32 -3.01
N ILE A 190 -15.59 4.61 -3.28
CA ILE A 190 -15.11 5.20 -4.53
C ILE A 190 -14.06 4.26 -5.10
N TYR A 191 -14.08 4.01 -6.39
CA TYR A 191 -13.01 3.31 -7.11
C TYR A 191 -12.97 3.76 -8.56
N SER A 192 -11.87 3.46 -9.25
CA SER A 192 -11.72 3.73 -10.67
C SER A 192 -12.04 2.52 -11.54
N GLN A 193 -12.55 2.78 -12.75
CA GLN A 193 -12.68 1.79 -13.81
C GLN A 193 -12.24 2.43 -15.13
N GLY A 194 -10.97 2.22 -15.51
CA GLY A 194 -10.35 2.97 -16.60
C GLY A 194 -10.27 4.45 -16.26
N ASP A 195 -10.85 5.32 -17.07
CA ASP A 195 -10.86 6.78 -16.84
C ASP A 195 -12.09 7.26 -16.04
N GLU A 196 -12.95 6.33 -15.61
CA GLU A 196 -14.18 6.62 -14.87
C GLU A 196 -13.94 6.51 -13.36
N ILE A 197 -14.59 7.38 -12.60
CA ILE A 197 -14.69 7.27 -11.14
C ILE A 197 -16.08 6.79 -10.81
N VAL A 198 -16.17 5.70 -10.07
CA VAL A 198 -17.44 5.08 -9.74
C VAL A 198 -17.66 5.18 -8.24
N VAL A 199 -18.85 5.63 -7.86
CA VAL A 199 -19.27 5.76 -6.47
C VAL A 199 -20.46 4.85 -6.22
N LYS A 200 -20.41 4.09 -5.13
CA LYS A 200 -21.54 3.33 -4.61
C LYS A 200 -22.19 4.07 -3.45
N TYR A 201 -23.51 4.17 -3.50
CA TYR A 201 -24.32 4.93 -2.56
C TYR A 201 -25.27 4.02 -1.76
N GLY A 202 -25.43 4.32 -0.47
CA GLY A 202 -26.25 3.55 0.48
C GLY A 202 -25.56 2.28 1.01
N GLU A 203 -26.08 1.72 2.11
CA GLU A 203 -25.46 0.60 2.86
C GLU A 203 -25.36 -0.74 2.10
N ASP A 204 -26.01 -0.88 0.94
CA ASP A 204 -25.94 -2.10 0.12
C ASP A 204 -25.67 -1.82 -1.37
N GLY A 205 -25.18 -0.62 -1.71
CA GLY A 205 -24.98 -0.22 -3.12
C GLY A 205 -26.29 -0.05 -3.90
N LEU A 206 -27.32 0.50 -3.23
CA LEU A 206 -28.65 0.77 -3.80
C LEU A 206 -28.60 1.60 -5.10
N SER A 207 -27.56 2.42 -5.25
CA SER A 207 -27.26 3.16 -6.48
C SER A 207 -25.75 3.16 -6.72
N THR A 208 -25.36 2.96 -7.98
CA THR A 208 -23.96 3.07 -8.43
C THR A 208 -23.91 4.06 -9.59
N VAL A 209 -23.06 5.08 -9.45
CA VAL A 209 -22.95 6.16 -10.44
C VAL A 209 -21.51 6.27 -10.91
N ALA A 210 -21.34 6.31 -12.23
CA ALA A 210 -20.05 6.56 -12.87
C ALA A 210 -19.94 8.03 -13.27
N PHE A 211 -18.81 8.65 -12.95
CA PHE A 211 -18.43 10.01 -13.28
C PHE A 211 -17.25 10.00 -14.24
N ASP A 212 -17.26 10.92 -15.20
CA ASP A 212 -16.07 11.20 -15.99
C ASP A 212 -15.05 12.03 -15.20
N LYS A 213 -13.86 12.25 -15.78
CA LYS A 213 -12.80 13.07 -15.17
C LYS A 213 -13.20 14.53 -14.89
N ASN A 214 -14.32 15.01 -15.42
CA ASN A 214 -14.82 16.37 -15.21
C ASN A 214 -16.01 16.42 -14.24
N GLY A 215 -16.40 15.30 -13.64
CA GLY A 215 -17.52 15.21 -12.71
C GLY A 215 -18.89 15.11 -13.38
N GLN A 216 -18.94 14.86 -14.69
CA GLN A 216 -20.20 14.60 -15.39
C GLN A 216 -20.62 13.15 -15.19
N ILE A 217 -21.89 12.97 -14.85
CA ILE A 217 -22.50 11.65 -14.70
C ILE A 217 -22.58 10.98 -16.07
N LYS A 218 -21.94 9.80 -16.20
CA LYS A 218 -22.00 8.97 -17.40
C LYS A 218 -23.12 7.94 -17.33
N ASP A 219 -23.32 7.34 -16.16
CA ASP A 219 -24.34 6.32 -15.94
C ASP A 219 -24.83 6.35 -14.48
N LYS A 220 -26.16 6.34 -14.30
CA LYS A 220 -26.86 6.31 -12.98
C LYS A 220 -27.34 4.90 -12.59
N ARG A 221 -27.11 3.88 -13.41
CA ARG A 221 -27.44 2.46 -13.14
C ARG A 221 -26.26 1.57 -13.53
N TYR A 222 -25.08 1.96 -13.07
CA TYR A 222 -23.87 1.23 -13.43
C TYR A 222 -23.86 -0.12 -12.71
N GLU A 223 -24.13 -1.21 -13.44
CA GLU A 223 -23.90 -2.56 -12.96
C GLU A 223 -22.39 -2.77 -12.85
N SER A 224 -21.84 -2.44 -11.68
CA SER A 224 -20.43 -2.66 -11.39
C SER A 224 -20.23 -3.87 -10.49
N PHE A 225 -19.21 -4.64 -10.81
CA PHE A 225 -18.54 -5.49 -9.85
C PHE A 225 -17.70 -4.59 -8.95
N MET A 226 -17.99 -4.56 -7.65
CA MET A 226 -17.10 -3.87 -6.71
C MET A 226 -15.73 -4.55 -6.80
N PRO A 227 -14.63 -3.81 -7.01
CA PRO A 227 -13.33 -4.43 -6.90
C PRO A 227 -13.20 -4.97 -5.49
N ASP A 228 -12.91 -6.26 -5.38
CA ASP A 228 -12.49 -6.84 -4.11
C ASP A 228 -11.11 -6.28 -3.79
N ASN A 229 -11.08 -5.29 -2.89
CA ASN A 229 -9.86 -4.65 -2.43
C ASN A 229 -9.08 -5.57 -1.50
N LEU A 230 -9.75 -6.55 -0.87
CA LEU A 230 -9.08 -7.61 -0.14
C LEU A 230 -8.30 -8.49 -1.11
N ILE A 231 -7.02 -8.63 -0.85
CA ILE A 231 -6.13 -9.44 -1.66
C ILE A 231 -6.34 -10.90 -1.29
N ARG A 232 -6.80 -11.70 -2.26
CA ARG A 232 -6.89 -13.15 -2.11
C ARG A 232 -5.51 -13.81 -2.18
N TRP A 233 -5.15 -14.51 -1.12
CA TRP A 233 -3.97 -15.36 -1.03
C TRP A 233 -4.31 -16.80 -1.38
N ASP A 234 -3.43 -17.50 -2.12
CA ASP A 234 -3.69 -18.85 -2.60
C ASP A 234 -3.32 -19.92 -1.56
N ARG A 235 -2.26 -19.67 -0.78
CA ARG A 235 -1.65 -20.63 0.15
C ARG A 235 -1.09 -19.93 1.37
N ALA A 236 -1.03 -20.67 2.47
CA ALA A 236 -0.32 -20.29 3.68
C ALA A 236 0.62 -21.42 4.14
N PHE A 237 1.77 -21.05 4.69
CA PHE A 237 2.79 -21.93 5.24
C PHE A 237 3.25 -21.37 6.57
N ALA A 238 3.62 -22.24 7.51
CA ALA A 238 4.22 -21.81 8.77
C ALA A 238 5.42 -22.70 9.11
N SER A 239 6.30 -22.19 9.97
CA SER A 239 7.42 -22.95 10.53
C SER A 239 6.94 -24.16 11.35
N SER A 240 5.87 -23.97 12.12
CA SER A 240 5.21 -24.97 12.94
C SER A 240 3.71 -24.68 13.04
N PHE A 241 2.95 -25.62 13.59
CA PHE A 241 1.57 -25.36 14.01
C PHE A 241 1.10 -26.38 15.04
N LEU A 242 0.19 -25.94 15.92
CA LEU A 242 -0.33 -26.77 17.00
C LEU A 242 -1.43 -27.73 16.50
N VAL A 243 -1.37 -28.97 16.99
CA VAL A 243 -2.43 -30.00 16.78
C VAL A 243 -2.92 -30.47 18.15
N GLU A 244 -4.17 -30.12 18.47
CA GLU A 244 -4.82 -30.53 19.72
C GLU A 244 -5.98 -31.46 19.42
N ASN A 245 -5.80 -32.76 19.68
CA ASN A 245 -6.77 -33.80 19.33
C ASN A 245 -7.12 -33.79 17.82
N ILE A 246 -8.29 -33.25 17.48
CA ILE A 246 -8.78 -33.09 16.10
C ILE A 246 -8.66 -31.65 15.58
N ALA A 247 -8.41 -30.68 16.45
CA ALA A 247 -8.25 -29.28 16.06
C ALA A 247 -6.83 -29.07 15.50
N LYS A 248 -6.76 -28.41 14.34
CA LYS A 248 -5.50 -28.05 13.69
C LYS A 248 -5.42 -26.54 13.58
N HIS A 249 -4.44 -25.96 14.26
CA HIS A 249 -4.19 -24.52 14.27
C HIS A 249 -3.19 -24.12 13.17
N GLU A 250 -3.46 -24.59 11.96
CA GLU A 250 -2.53 -24.53 10.83
C GLU A 250 -2.49 -23.14 10.17
N ALA A 251 -1.48 -22.91 9.33
CA ALA A 251 -1.22 -21.62 8.70
C ALA A 251 -2.43 -21.06 7.91
N LYS A 252 -3.26 -21.90 7.30
CA LYS A 252 -4.39 -21.44 6.48
C LYS A 252 -5.50 -20.76 7.30
N ASN A 253 -5.51 -20.93 8.62
CA ASN A 253 -6.51 -20.34 9.49
C ASN A 253 -6.42 -18.81 9.49
N VAL A 254 -5.26 -18.22 9.17
CA VAL A 254 -5.13 -16.74 9.06
C VAL A 254 -5.73 -16.15 7.77
N LEU A 255 -6.34 -16.99 6.93
CA LEU A 255 -6.94 -16.62 5.65
C LEU A 255 -8.40 -17.07 5.54
N ASP A 256 -8.98 -17.66 6.60
CA ASP A 256 -10.30 -18.28 6.54
C ASP A 256 -11.45 -17.32 6.87
N GLN A 257 -11.13 -16.08 7.26
CA GLN A 257 -12.06 -15.02 7.64
C GLN A 257 -12.95 -15.40 8.82
N ARG A 258 -12.42 -16.18 9.76
CA ARG A 258 -13.12 -16.60 10.97
C ARG A 258 -12.36 -16.11 12.20
N GLY A 259 -12.98 -15.20 12.93
CA GLY A 259 -12.48 -14.73 14.23
C GLY A 259 -12.33 -15.81 15.32
N ASP A 260 -12.83 -17.03 15.08
CA ASP A 260 -12.78 -18.15 16.02
C ASP A 260 -11.73 -19.23 15.71
N THR A 261 -10.94 -19.06 14.65
CA THR A 261 -9.78 -19.90 14.31
C THR A 261 -8.49 -19.08 14.49
N ALA A 262 -7.34 -19.76 14.51
CA ALA A 262 -6.04 -19.10 14.55
C ALA A 262 -4.96 -20.01 13.99
N TRP A 263 -3.88 -19.42 13.48
CA TRP A 263 -2.59 -20.08 13.51
C TRP A 263 -2.02 -19.98 14.91
N VAL A 264 -1.55 -21.11 15.43
CA VAL A 264 -0.89 -21.21 16.73
C VAL A 264 0.43 -21.93 16.47
N GLU A 265 1.54 -21.27 16.77
CA GLU A 265 2.86 -21.91 16.68
C GLU A 265 2.97 -23.07 17.67
N ALA A 266 3.92 -23.98 17.47
CA ALA A 266 4.03 -25.19 18.30
C ALA A 266 5.49 -25.57 18.58
N VAL A 267 6.31 -24.59 18.94
CA VAL A 267 7.65 -24.83 19.48
C VAL A 267 7.67 -24.65 20.99
N GLU A 268 8.74 -25.12 21.64
CA GLU A 268 8.93 -24.86 23.07
C GLU A 268 9.19 -23.36 23.30
N GLY A 269 8.56 -22.77 24.31
CA GLY A 269 8.59 -21.33 24.57
C GLY A 269 7.57 -20.57 23.73
N HIS A 270 7.80 -19.25 23.59
CA HIS A 270 6.81 -18.34 23.01
C HIS A 270 6.86 -18.16 21.48
N GLY A 271 7.49 -19.08 20.75
CA GLY A 271 7.53 -19.00 19.29
C GLY A 271 8.42 -17.89 18.71
N ILE A 272 9.41 -17.37 19.44
CA ILE A 272 10.34 -16.37 18.88
C ILE A 272 11.10 -16.95 17.68
N ASN A 273 11.12 -16.21 16.56
CA ASN A 273 11.57 -16.61 15.23
C ASN A 273 10.67 -17.59 14.46
N GLU A 274 9.55 -18.04 15.05
CA GLU A 274 8.53 -18.74 14.28
C GLU A 274 7.88 -17.77 13.31
N TRP A 275 7.38 -18.31 12.20
CA TRP A 275 6.89 -17.51 11.10
C TRP A 275 5.72 -18.15 10.40
N ILE A 276 4.91 -17.28 9.81
CA ILE A 276 3.84 -17.62 8.89
C ILE A 276 4.01 -16.83 7.59
N LYS A 277 3.75 -17.48 6.46
CA LYS A 277 3.86 -16.91 5.11
C LYS A 277 2.59 -17.18 4.34
N ILE A 278 1.98 -16.12 3.83
CA ILE A 278 0.88 -16.17 2.86
C ILE A 278 1.43 -15.83 1.47
N GLU A 279 0.99 -16.56 0.45
CA GLU A 279 1.46 -16.35 -0.92
C GLU A 279 0.39 -16.61 -1.96
N ARG A 280 0.54 -15.98 -3.12
CA ARG A 280 -0.33 -16.09 -4.28
C ARG A 280 0.48 -16.22 -5.55
N LYS A 281 -0.19 -16.55 -6.65
CA LYS A 281 0.41 -16.48 -7.98
C LYS A 281 0.38 -15.05 -8.51
N GLY A 282 1.56 -14.57 -8.89
CA GLY A 282 1.73 -13.26 -9.51
C GLY A 282 1.74 -12.13 -8.49
N LEU A 283 2.29 -11.00 -8.92
CA LEU A 283 2.42 -9.82 -8.09
C LEU A 283 1.08 -9.09 -7.92
N VAL A 284 0.94 -8.41 -6.79
CA VAL A 284 -0.10 -7.42 -6.51
C VAL A 284 0.53 -6.31 -5.70
N ASP A 285 0.01 -5.11 -5.87
CA ASP A 285 0.40 -3.94 -5.11
C ASP A 285 -0.39 -3.95 -3.78
N VAL A 286 0.34 -4.04 -2.67
CA VAL A 286 -0.23 -4.00 -1.30
C VAL A 286 -0.10 -2.59 -0.76
N ASN A 287 -1.22 -1.98 -0.38
CA ASN A 287 -1.29 -0.64 0.19
C ASN A 287 -1.47 -0.66 1.71
N LYS A 288 -2.16 -1.69 2.22
CA LYS A 288 -2.50 -1.84 3.63
C LYS A 288 -2.45 -3.29 4.07
N ILE A 289 -2.08 -3.53 5.32
CA ILE A 289 -2.13 -4.83 5.99
C ILE A 289 -2.88 -4.66 7.31
N GLU A 290 -3.77 -5.59 7.58
CA GLU A 290 -4.46 -5.72 8.86
C GLU A 290 -4.12 -7.08 9.48
N ILE A 291 -3.74 -7.09 10.76
CA ILE A 291 -3.47 -8.32 11.51
C ILE A 291 -4.39 -8.34 12.74
N LEU A 292 -5.08 -9.46 12.92
CA LEU A 292 -5.86 -9.72 14.13
C LEU A 292 -4.99 -10.52 15.11
N ASN A 293 -4.42 -9.80 16.08
CA ASN A 293 -3.36 -10.27 16.97
C ASN A 293 -3.91 -11.10 18.14
N GLY A 294 -3.38 -12.30 18.38
CA GLY A 294 -3.84 -13.21 19.44
C GLY A 294 -4.93 -14.18 19.00
N TYR A 295 -5.49 -14.96 19.94
CA TYR A 295 -6.53 -15.96 19.66
C TYR A 295 -7.94 -15.48 20.06
N HIS A 296 -8.73 -15.05 19.08
CA HIS A 296 -10.02 -14.38 19.29
C HIS A 296 -11.25 -15.28 19.49
N LYS A 297 -11.06 -16.60 19.53
CA LYS A 297 -12.16 -17.55 19.79
C LYS A 297 -12.91 -17.28 21.10
N SER A 298 -12.21 -16.78 22.11
CA SER A 298 -12.84 -16.27 23.34
C SER A 298 -11.88 -15.34 24.06
N LYS A 299 -12.40 -14.43 24.88
CA LYS A 299 -11.56 -13.57 25.75
C LYS A 299 -10.56 -14.39 26.58
N GLY A 300 -10.99 -15.53 27.13
CA GLY A 300 -10.11 -16.38 27.93
C GLY A 300 -8.97 -17.00 27.14
N LEU A 301 -9.16 -17.32 25.85
CA LEU A 301 -8.06 -17.80 25.01
C LEU A 301 -7.15 -16.66 24.59
N TYR A 302 -7.72 -15.48 24.29
CA TYR A 302 -6.93 -14.28 24.04
C TYR A 302 -5.99 -13.98 25.20
N ASP A 303 -6.48 -13.95 26.45
CA ASP A 303 -5.65 -13.61 27.62
C ASP A 303 -4.58 -14.69 27.90
N LYS A 304 -4.95 -15.97 27.78
CA LYS A 304 -4.08 -17.09 28.15
C LYS A 304 -2.93 -17.38 27.20
N ASN A 305 -3.05 -17.04 25.92
CA ASN A 305 -2.04 -17.30 24.91
C ASN A 305 -1.16 -16.07 24.68
N SER A 306 0.04 -16.32 24.18
CA SER A 306 0.96 -15.26 23.78
C SER A 306 0.46 -14.52 22.54
N LYS A 307 0.86 -13.25 22.43
CA LYS A 307 0.42 -12.31 21.39
C LYS A 307 1.63 -11.59 20.81
N LEU A 308 1.54 -11.11 19.57
CA LEU A 308 2.61 -10.32 18.96
C LEU A 308 2.86 -9.06 19.78
N LYS A 309 4.13 -8.76 20.04
CA LYS A 309 4.61 -7.49 20.59
C LYS A 309 5.61 -6.81 19.65
N GLU A 310 6.41 -7.59 18.95
CA GLU A 310 7.24 -7.13 17.85
C GLU A 310 7.26 -8.19 16.76
N PHE A 311 7.14 -7.78 15.50
CA PHE A 311 7.20 -8.69 14.36
C PHE A 311 7.88 -8.03 13.17
N ARG A 312 8.37 -8.88 12.26
CA ARG A 312 8.91 -8.48 10.97
C ARG A 312 7.98 -8.96 9.86
N LEU A 313 7.67 -8.10 8.91
CA LEU A 313 7.07 -8.46 7.63
C LEU A 313 8.14 -8.47 6.54
N ASP A 314 8.21 -9.55 5.78
CA ASP A 314 9.04 -9.66 4.57
C ASP A 314 8.15 -9.79 3.32
N PHE A 315 8.51 -9.06 2.27
CA PHE A 315 7.85 -9.08 0.97
C PHE A 315 8.70 -9.82 -0.07
N SER A 316 8.06 -10.32 -1.12
CA SER A 316 8.69 -11.21 -2.14
C SER A 316 9.85 -10.58 -2.92
N ARG A 317 9.94 -9.24 -2.96
CA ARG A 317 10.98 -8.49 -3.67
C ARG A 317 12.11 -7.99 -2.78
N GLY A 318 12.09 -8.35 -1.49
CA GLY A 318 13.15 -8.08 -0.52
C GLY A 318 12.92 -6.85 0.36
N GLU A 319 11.85 -6.09 0.12
CA GLU A 319 11.34 -5.10 1.07
C GLU A 319 10.93 -5.80 2.37
N TYR A 320 11.11 -5.11 3.49
CA TYR A 320 10.71 -5.60 4.80
C TYR A 320 10.39 -4.43 5.72
N ILE A 321 9.60 -4.67 6.76
CA ILE A 321 9.42 -3.76 7.88
C ILE A 321 9.50 -4.51 9.21
N TYR A 322 9.93 -3.83 10.26
CA TYR A 322 9.66 -4.23 11.64
C TYR A 322 8.50 -3.37 12.18
N HIS A 323 7.67 -3.95 13.03
CA HIS A 323 6.67 -3.21 13.77
C HIS A 323 6.65 -3.64 15.23
N LYS A 324 6.66 -2.66 16.12
CA LYS A 324 6.55 -2.86 17.56
C LYS A 324 5.23 -2.30 18.05
N ILE A 325 4.56 -3.08 18.87
CA ILE A 325 3.26 -2.77 19.44
C ILE A 325 3.47 -2.21 20.85
N ASP A 326 2.86 -1.06 21.11
CA ASP A 326 2.69 -0.52 22.46
C ASP A 326 1.28 -0.83 22.97
N ASP A 327 1.21 -1.75 23.94
CA ASP A 327 -0.01 -2.16 24.65
C ASP A 327 0.02 -1.65 26.12
N SER A 328 0.72 -0.54 26.37
CA SER A 328 0.80 0.02 27.74
C SER A 328 -0.52 0.63 28.21
N LYS A 329 -1.36 1.07 27.27
CA LYS A 329 -2.63 1.75 27.56
C LYS A 329 -3.85 0.87 27.34
N TYR A 330 -3.93 0.21 26.18
CA TYR A 330 -5.04 -0.65 25.79
C TYR A 330 -4.60 -1.78 24.86
N PRO A 331 -5.21 -2.99 24.99
CA PRO A 331 -4.97 -4.12 24.10
C PRO A 331 -5.06 -3.75 22.62
N VAL A 332 -3.93 -3.87 21.92
CA VAL A 332 -3.87 -3.68 20.47
C VAL A 332 -4.24 -4.98 19.77
N ILE A 333 -5.55 -5.18 19.63
CA ILE A 333 -6.15 -6.35 19.01
C ILE A 333 -6.02 -6.30 17.48
N HIS A 334 -6.35 -5.15 16.89
CA HIS A 334 -6.27 -4.90 15.46
C HIS A 334 -5.04 -4.05 15.17
N ILE A 335 -4.14 -4.56 14.34
CA ILE A 335 -2.96 -3.85 13.87
C ILE A 335 -3.21 -3.48 12.42
N GLU A 336 -3.35 -2.20 12.12
CA GLU A 336 -3.50 -1.67 10.76
C GLU A 336 -2.25 -0.89 10.39
N LEU A 337 -1.62 -1.29 9.28
CA LEU A 337 -0.41 -0.66 8.73
C LEU A 337 -0.65 -0.33 7.26
N PHE A 338 -0.35 0.90 6.84
CA PHE A 338 -0.39 1.31 5.43
C PHE A 338 0.91 1.94 4.99
N PHE A 339 1.22 1.87 3.69
CA PHE A 339 2.57 2.13 3.16
C PHE A 339 2.66 3.45 2.38
N ASP A 340 3.82 4.10 2.39
CA ASP A 340 4.06 5.36 1.64
C ASP A 340 3.88 5.24 0.12
N ARG A 341 3.94 4.01 -0.37
CA ARG A 341 3.68 3.62 -1.74
C ARG A 341 3.21 2.17 -1.76
N PRO A 342 2.51 1.73 -2.81
CA PRO A 342 2.12 0.34 -2.93
C PRO A 342 3.35 -0.57 -2.96
N VAL A 343 3.29 -1.70 -2.25
CA VAL A 343 4.36 -2.70 -2.14
C VAL A 343 4.08 -3.86 -3.10
N PRO A 344 4.77 -3.97 -4.25
CA PRO A 344 4.49 -5.01 -5.22
C PRO A 344 5.02 -6.36 -4.72
N THR A 345 4.12 -7.29 -4.40
CA THR A 345 4.51 -8.58 -3.83
C THR A 345 3.60 -9.73 -4.25
N ASP A 346 4.12 -10.95 -4.24
CA ASP A 346 3.33 -12.20 -4.35
C ASP A 346 3.34 -13.01 -3.04
N SER A 347 3.99 -12.50 -1.99
CA SER A 347 3.97 -13.08 -0.66
C SER A 347 4.18 -12.08 0.47
N ILE A 348 3.60 -12.37 1.62
CA ILE A 348 3.89 -11.69 2.89
C ILE A 348 4.31 -12.77 3.88
N LYS A 349 5.48 -12.59 4.51
CA LYS A 349 5.93 -13.45 5.61
C LYS A 349 6.01 -12.63 6.89
N LEU A 350 5.27 -13.04 7.92
CA LEU A 350 5.36 -12.51 9.27
C LEU A 350 6.27 -13.40 10.10
N THR A 351 7.30 -12.82 10.72
CA THR A 351 8.21 -13.50 11.67
C THR A 351 8.04 -12.88 13.05
N ILE A 352 7.83 -13.72 14.08
CA ILE A 352 7.70 -13.28 15.48
C ILE A 352 9.07 -12.83 15.99
N VAL A 353 9.16 -11.60 16.49
CA VAL A 353 10.40 -11.01 17.04
C VAL A 353 10.34 -10.91 18.56
N ASP A 354 9.19 -10.49 19.11
CA ASP A 354 8.92 -10.43 20.55
C ASP A 354 7.42 -10.63 20.80
N VAL A 355 7.06 -11.04 22.01
CA VAL A 355 5.67 -11.34 22.40
C VAL A 355 5.22 -10.65 23.69
N PHE A 356 3.92 -10.46 23.81
CA PHE A 356 3.27 -10.33 25.11
C PHE A 356 2.93 -11.75 25.58
N GLU A 357 3.55 -12.19 26.67
CA GLU A 357 3.31 -13.52 27.24
C GLU A 357 1.84 -13.67 27.66
N GLY A 358 1.28 -14.86 27.41
CA GLY A 358 -0.05 -15.22 27.88
C GLY A 358 -0.08 -15.62 29.36
N ASP A 359 -1.26 -15.58 29.97
CA ASP A 359 -1.42 -15.95 31.39
C ASP A 359 -1.19 -17.45 31.68
N SER A 360 -1.13 -18.32 30.67
CA SER A 360 -1.11 -19.78 30.88
C SER A 360 -0.38 -20.59 29.82
N TYR A 361 -0.39 -20.16 28.57
CA TYR A 361 0.19 -20.89 27.44
C TYR A 361 1.30 -20.06 26.83
N GLU A 362 2.39 -20.73 26.49
CA GLU A 362 3.52 -20.09 25.83
C GLU A 362 3.21 -19.87 24.34
N ASP A 363 2.28 -20.63 23.75
CA ASP A 363 1.98 -20.58 22.33
C ASP A 363 1.51 -19.18 21.84
N THR A 364 2.18 -18.66 20.81
CA THR A 364 1.78 -17.39 20.16
C THR A 364 0.73 -17.62 19.08
N CYS A 365 -0.33 -16.81 19.12
CA CYS A 365 -1.47 -16.95 18.24
C CYS A 365 -1.66 -15.75 17.30
N ILE A 366 -2.09 -16.02 16.06
CA ILE A 366 -2.56 -15.01 15.09
C ILE A 366 -3.87 -15.50 14.50
N THR A 367 -4.95 -14.71 14.63
CA THR A 367 -6.27 -15.09 14.09
C THR A 367 -6.38 -14.80 12.59
N GLU A 368 -6.01 -13.61 12.11
CA GLU A 368 -6.14 -13.24 10.69
C GLU A 368 -4.98 -12.38 10.20
N ILE A 369 -4.66 -12.49 8.91
CA ILE A 369 -3.80 -11.56 8.19
C ILE A 369 -4.48 -11.18 6.87
N ASN A 370 -4.94 -9.93 6.79
CA ASN A 370 -5.53 -9.35 5.59
C ASN A 370 -4.58 -8.35 4.94
N ALA A 371 -4.62 -8.26 3.62
CA ALA A 371 -3.89 -7.26 2.87
C ALA A 371 -4.82 -6.65 1.82
N TYR A 372 -4.69 -5.36 1.58
CA TYR A 372 -5.56 -4.61 0.70
C TYR A 372 -4.77 -3.85 -0.37
N LYS A 373 -5.40 -3.73 -1.54
CA LYS A 373 -5.02 -2.79 -2.61
C LYS A 373 -6.00 -1.62 -2.62
N ASP A 374 -5.61 -0.52 -3.26
CA ASP A 374 -6.48 0.65 -3.48
C ASP A 374 -7.66 0.35 -4.42
#